data_AF-A0A0P7ULB0-F1
#
_entry.id   AF-A0A0P7ULB0-F1
#
_cell.length_a   1.000
_cell.length_b   1.000
_cell.length_c   1.000
_cell.angle_alpha   90.00
_cell.angle_beta   90.00
_cell.angle_gamma   90.00
#
_symmetry.space_group_name_H-M   'P 1'
#
loop_
_entity.id
_entity.type
_entity.pdbx_description
1 polymer ?
#
loop_
_entity_poly.entity_id
_entity_poly.type
_entity_poly.pdbx_seq_one_letter_code
_entity_poly.pdbx_strand_id
1 'polypeptide(L)'
;VLTVDHSVVDLETIEALYENRAQSDELEKIRKYYEISKEDEVKLLDKPEQFLYELSQIPDFAGRAHCIIFQSVFFDGISSVRRKVDIVSRGLLERTSVKDMMGLVLAFGNYMNGGNRTRGQADGFGLEILPKLKDVKSRDNRISLVDYVVSYYLRNFDKDIQKVCASSSEEHLQPFKEKMEAFLTTAGTLNRKHGMLSDAESRCLFDP
;
A
#
# COMPACT_ATOMS: atom_id res chain seq x y z
N VAL A 1 5.05 8.77 35.97
CA VAL A 1 3.93 7.79 35.78
C VAL A 1 2.57 8.34 36.23
N LEU A 2 2.39 8.74 37.50
CA LEU A 2 1.08 9.19 38.02
C LEU A 2 0.45 10.35 37.23
N THR A 3 1.27 11.26 36.70
CA THR A 3 0.85 12.42 35.89
C THR A 3 0.94 12.18 34.37
N VAL A 4 1.32 10.98 33.91
CA VAL A 4 1.61 10.69 32.48
C VAL A 4 2.68 11.66 31.92
N ASP A 5 3.59 12.09 32.79
CA ASP A 5 4.73 12.94 32.45
C ASP A 5 6.02 12.10 32.38
N HIS A 6 6.76 12.26 31.28
CA HIS A 6 8.04 11.61 30.96
C HIS A 6 9.24 12.53 31.03
N SER A 7 9.07 13.76 31.52
CA SER A 7 10.17 14.69 31.73
C SER A 7 11.11 14.27 32.87
N VAL A 8 10.61 13.45 33.82
CA VAL A 8 11.34 13.00 35.01
C VAL A 8 11.84 11.55 34.90
N VAL A 9 11.13 10.71 34.13
CA VAL A 9 11.48 9.31 33.89
C VAL A 9 11.41 9.07 32.39
N ASP A 10 12.56 8.73 31.79
CA ASP A 10 12.68 8.51 30.36
C ASP A 10 11.90 7.28 29.89
N LEU A 11 11.69 7.20 28.58
CA LEU A 11 10.90 6.14 27.97
C LEU A 11 11.52 4.75 28.21
N GLU A 12 12.85 4.63 28.14
CA GLU A 12 13.57 3.38 28.35
C GLU A 12 13.33 2.82 29.75
N THR A 13 13.35 3.68 30.76
CA THR A 13 13.02 3.29 32.13
C THR A 13 11.55 2.88 32.25
N ILE A 14 10.61 3.57 31.60
CA ILE A 14 9.19 3.18 31.63
C ILE A 14 8.97 1.83 30.95
N GLU A 15 9.62 1.57 29.82
CA GLU A 15 9.58 0.28 29.13
C GLU A 15 10.14 -0.82 30.03
N ALA A 16 11.30 -0.60 30.66
CA ALA A 16 11.87 -1.55 31.60
C ALA A 16 10.94 -1.84 32.79
N LEU A 17 10.31 -0.81 33.37
CA LEU A 17 9.33 -0.98 34.45
C LEU A 17 8.06 -1.69 33.99
N TYR A 18 7.62 -1.44 32.76
CA TYR A 18 6.47 -2.13 32.18
C TYR A 18 6.79 -3.61 32.00
N GLU A 19 7.91 -3.96 31.39
CA GLU A 19 8.30 -5.36 31.15
C GLU A 19 8.58 -6.15 32.43
N ASN A 20 9.16 -5.49 33.46
CA ASN A 20 9.50 -6.13 34.73
C ASN A 20 8.38 -6.03 35.79
N ARG A 21 7.19 -5.54 35.44
CA ARG A 21 6.07 -5.46 36.39
C ARG A 21 5.65 -6.86 36.87
N ALA A 22 5.22 -6.94 38.13
CA ALA A 22 4.73 -8.18 38.71
C ALA A 22 3.53 -8.73 37.93
N GLN A 23 3.54 -10.04 37.69
CA GLN A 23 2.37 -10.74 37.17
C GLN A 23 1.31 -10.87 38.28
N SER A 24 0.07 -11.16 37.88
CA SER A 24 -1.06 -11.18 38.82
C SER A 24 -0.88 -12.18 39.96
N ASP A 25 -0.33 -13.37 39.68
CA ASP A 25 -0.10 -14.41 40.68
C ASP A 25 1.10 -14.10 41.61
N GLU A 26 2.14 -13.45 41.08
CA GLU A 26 3.29 -12.96 41.87
C GLU A 26 2.82 -11.87 42.84
N LEU A 27 2.04 -10.93 42.33
CA LEU A 27 1.52 -9.82 43.12
C LEU A 27 0.57 -10.29 44.24
N GLU A 28 -0.25 -11.32 43.98
CA GLU A 28 -1.07 -11.95 45.01
C GLU A 28 -0.24 -12.55 46.14
N LYS A 29 0.86 -13.25 45.82
CA LYS A 29 1.77 -13.82 46.83
C LYS A 29 2.42 -12.73 47.67
N ILE A 30 2.89 -11.66 47.03
CA ILE A 30 3.53 -10.52 47.70
C ILE A 30 2.51 -9.82 48.61
N ARG A 31 1.29 -9.53 48.14
CA ARG A 31 0.24 -8.88 48.94
C ARG A 31 -0.16 -9.71 50.15
N LYS A 32 -0.36 -11.01 49.96
CA LYS A 32 -0.71 -11.93 51.04
C LYS A 32 0.36 -11.97 52.13
N TYR A 33 1.64 -11.84 51.77
CA TYR A 33 2.72 -11.70 52.74
C TYR A 33 2.55 -10.42 53.56
N TYR A 34 2.39 -9.26 52.88
CA TYR A 34 2.16 -7.97 53.54
C TYR A 34 0.93 -7.93 54.47
N GLU A 35 -0.15 -8.65 54.14
CA GLU A 35 -1.39 -8.70 54.95
C GLU A 35 -1.27 -9.57 56.21
N ILE A 36 -0.44 -10.61 56.19
CA ILE A 36 -0.32 -11.59 57.28
C ILE A 36 0.82 -11.22 58.25
N SER A 37 1.86 -10.55 57.74
CA SER A 37 3.02 -10.14 58.52
C SER A 37 2.69 -9.01 59.51
N LYS A 38 3.11 -9.17 60.78
CA LYS A 38 3.15 -8.02 61.72
C LYS A 38 4.18 -7.01 61.21
N GLU A 39 4.02 -5.72 61.51
CA GLU A 39 4.84 -4.59 60.99
C GLU A 39 6.37 -4.83 60.99
N ASP A 40 6.91 -5.64 61.89
CA ASP A 40 8.35 -5.98 61.93
C ASP A 40 8.80 -7.10 60.97
N GLU A 41 7.91 -7.96 60.48
CA GLU A 41 8.21 -9.03 59.50
C GLU A 41 8.15 -8.58 58.05
N VAL A 42 7.50 -7.45 57.75
CA VAL A 42 7.50 -6.82 56.42
C VAL A 42 8.93 -6.51 55.92
N LYS A 43 9.88 -6.42 56.86
CA LYS A 43 11.33 -6.24 56.62
C LYS A 43 12.05 -7.50 56.08
N LEU A 44 11.36 -8.63 55.89
CA LEU A 44 11.96 -9.90 55.40
C LEU A 44 11.87 -10.11 53.88
N LEU A 45 11.05 -9.36 53.15
CA LEU A 45 11.03 -9.46 51.69
C LEU A 45 12.33 -8.90 51.12
N ASP A 46 12.85 -9.52 50.07
CA ASP A 46 14.00 -8.98 49.36
C ASP A 46 13.62 -7.71 48.60
N LYS A 47 14.63 -6.89 48.27
CA LYS A 47 14.42 -5.58 47.61
C LYS A 47 13.59 -5.65 46.32
N PRO A 48 13.72 -6.67 45.45
CA PRO A 48 12.87 -6.78 44.26
C PRO A 48 11.37 -6.90 44.59
N GLU A 49 10.99 -7.73 45.55
CA GLU A 49 9.60 -7.93 45.96
C GLU A 49 9.02 -6.68 46.64
N GLN A 50 9.83 -5.99 47.44
CA GLN A 50 9.46 -4.68 48.00
C GLN A 50 9.19 -3.67 46.89
N PHE A 51 10.06 -3.60 45.88
CA PHE A 51 9.91 -2.69 44.75
C PHE A 51 8.65 -3.00 43.92
N LEU A 52 8.39 -4.28 43.62
CA LEU A 52 7.20 -4.70 42.89
C LEU A 52 5.91 -4.38 43.66
N TYR A 53 5.93 -4.53 44.99
CA TYR A 53 4.82 -4.12 45.84
C TYR A 53 4.57 -2.61 45.77
N GLU A 54 5.61 -1.80 45.93
CA GLU A 54 5.51 -0.33 45.83
C GLU A 54 5.02 0.11 44.46
N LEU A 55 5.54 -0.49 43.38
CA LEU A 55 5.10 -0.22 42.00
C LEU A 55 3.61 -0.53 41.83
N SER A 56 3.11 -1.59 42.45
CA SER A 56 1.69 -1.97 42.41
C SER A 56 0.76 -1.02 43.15
N GLN A 57 1.28 -0.17 44.04
CA GLN A 57 0.49 0.86 44.71
C GLN A 57 0.12 1.99 43.75
N ILE A 58 0.78 2.10 42.59
CA ILE A 58 0.40 3.04 41.55
C ILE A 58 -0.91 2.56 40.89
N PRO A 59 -2.00 3.35 40.96
CA PRO A 59 -3.28 2.96 40.39
C PRO A 59 -3.17 2.74 38.88
N ASP A 60 -3.52 1.55 38.42
CA ASP A 60 -3.45 1.13 37.01
C ASP A 60 -2.09 1.45 36.37
N PHE A 61 -1.00 1.05 37.05
CA PHE A 61 0.36 1.23 36.53
C PHE A 61 0.51 0.72 35.09
N ALA A 62 0.02 -0.50 34.82
CA ALA A 62 0.16 -1.13 33.52
C ALA A 62 -0.54 -0.34 32.41
N GLY A 63 -1.79 0.09 32.63
CA GLY A 63 -2.51 0.92 31.67
C GLY A 63 -1.82 2.26 31.42
N ARG A 64 -1.34 2.92 32.47
CA ARG A 64 -0.61 4.20 32.36
C ARG A 64 0.70 4.05 31.60
N ALA A 65 1.56 3.11 31.99
CA ALA A 65 2.84 2.86 31.31
C ALA A 65 2.63 2.46 29.85
N HIS A 66 1.61 1.65 29.55
CA HIS A 66 1.26 1.34 28.17
C HIS A 66 0.83 2.59 27.38
N CYS A 67 -0.01 3.47 27.95
CA CYS A 67 -0.41 4.72 27.26
C CYS A 67 0.78 5.60 26.91
N ILE A 68 1.74 5.68 27.83
CA ILE A 68 2.99 6.43 27.67
C ILE A 68 3.81 5.89 26.50
N ILE A 69 4.08 4.58 26.52
CA ILE A 69 4.87 3.90 25.51
C ILE A 69 4.16 4.01 24.15
N PHE A 70 2.85 3.83 24.14
CA PHE A 70 2.06 4.00 22.93
C PHE A 70 2.12 5.42 22.39
N GLN A 71 2.01 6.44 23.25
CA GLN A 71 2.04 7.85 22.83
C GLN A 71 3.37 8.22 22.17
N SER A 72 4.50 7.67 22.65
CA SER A 72 5.82 7.96 22.09
C SER A 72 5.97 7.44 20.66
N VAL A 73 5.38 6.28 20.34
CA VAL A 73 5.46 5.66 19.00
C VAL A 73 4.29 6.01 18.08
N PHE A 74 3.19 6.56 18.62
CA PHE A 74 1.95 6.76 17.88
C PHE A 74 2.12 7.66 16.66
N PHE A 75 2.76 8.82 16.84
CA PHE A 75 2.87 9.81 15.77
C PHE A 75 3.71 9.29 14.60
N ASP A 76 4.81 8.60 14.90
CA ASP A 76 5.65 7.97 13.89
C ASP A 76 4.92 6.82 13.17
N GLY A 77 4.17 6.02 13.93
CA GLY A 77 3.32 4.97 13.39
C GLY A 77 2.30 5.51 12.39
N ILE A 78 1.52 6.52 12.78
CA ILE A 78 0.53 7.16 11.90
C ILE A 78 1.18 7.86 10.72
N SER A 79 2.30 8.55 10.91
CA SER A 79 3.02 9.22 9.83
C SER A 79 3.53 8.22 8.79
N SER A 80 4.02 7.06 9.24
CA SER A 80 4.46 5.96 8.38
C SER A 80 3.31 5.38 7.56
N VAL A 81 2.17 5.09 8.20
CA VAL A 81 0.96 4.59 7.52
C VAL A 81 0.47 5.61 6.49
N ARG A 82 0.33 6.87 6.89
CA ARG A 82 -0.13 7.95 6.01
C ARG A 82 0.76 8.09 4.78
N ARG A 83 2.09 8.05 4.95
CA ARG A 83 3.03 8.12 3.83
C ARG A 83 2.83 6.97 2.84
N LYS A 84 2.66 5.75 3.33
CA LYS A 84 2.44 4.57 2.47
C LYS A 84 1.14 4.69 1.67
N VAL A 85 0.05 5.12 2.33
CA VAL A 85 -1.25 5.34 1.67
C VAL A 85 -1.14 6.43 0.61
N ASP A 86 -0.47 7.55 0.93
CA ASP A 86 -0.32 8.67 0.00
C ASP A 86 0.45 8.27 -1.27
N ILE A 87 1.53 7.48 -1.12
CA ILE A 87 2.29 6.94 -2.25
C ILE A 87 1.41 6.04 -3.13
N VAL A 88 0.62 5.15 -2.55
CA VAL A 88 -0.27 4.27 -3.32
C VAL A 88 -1.39 5.06 -4.00
N SER A 89 -2.05 5.98 -3.27
CA SER A 89 -3.16 6.77 -3.82
C SER A 89 -2.68 7.68 -4.94
N ARG A 90 -1.73 8.58 -4.64
CA ARG A 90 -1.27 9.59 -5.60
C ARG A 90 -0.34 9.06 -6.67
N GLY A 91 0.37 7.97 -6.40
CA GLY A 91 1.34 7.39 -7.32
C GLY A 91 0.71 6.39 -8.29
N LEU A 92 -0.21 5.55 -7.80
CA LEU A 92 -0.73 4.42 -8.57
C LEU A 92 -2.23 4.57 -8.91
N LEU A 93 -3.06 4.96 -7.94
CA LEU A 93 -4.52 4.96 -8.13
C LEU A 93 -5.08 6.23 -8.76
N GLU A 94 -4.48 7.39 -8.52
CA GLU A 94 -4.96 8.68 -9.05
C GLU A 94 -4.33 9.03 -10.40
N ARG A 95 -3.17 8.45 -10.73
CA ARG A 95 -2.46 8.73 -11.99
C ARG A 95 -3.13 8.00 -13.15
N THR A 96 -3.79 8.75 -14.02
CA THR A 96 -4.36 8.24 -15.27
C THR A 96 -3.30 7.61 -16.16
N SER A 97 -2.10 8.20 -16.24
CA SER A 97 -0.98 7.66 -17.01
C SER A 97 -0.61 6.22 -16.64
N VAL A 98 -0.65 5.88 -15.36
CA VAL A 98 -0.36 4.51 -14.91
C VAL A 98 -1.49 3.57 -15.28
N LYS A 99 -2.76 3.99 -15.11
CA LYS A 99 -3.93 3.22 -15.55
C LYS A 99 -3.92 2.97 -17.05
N ASP A 100 -3.58 3.98 -17.84
CA ASP A 100 -3.48 3.90 -19.30
C ASP A 100 -2.39 2.91 -19.70
N MET A 101 -1.21 2.96 -19.07
CA MET A 101 -0.13 1.99 -19.30
C MET A 101 -0.56 0.56 -18.95
N MET A 102 -1.22 0.35 -17.80
CA MET A 102 -1.75 -0.97 -17.44
C MET A 102 -2.83 -1.43 -18.42
N GLY A 103 -3.70 -0.53 -18.87
CA GLY A 103 -4.71 -0.80 -19.89
C GLY A 103 -4.11 -1.19 -21.24
N LEU A 104 -3.01 -0.56 -21.66
CA LEU A 104 -2.28 -0.95 -22.87
C LEU A 104 -1.67 -2.33 -22.76
N VAL A 105 -1.02 -2.64 -21.64
CA VAL A 105 -0.48 -3.98 -21.38
C VAL A 105 -1.58 -5.04 -21.41
N LEU A 106 -2.74 -4.74 -20.81
CA LEU A 106 -3.90 -5.64 -20.82
C LEU A 106 -4.44 -5.84 -22.25
N ALA A 107 -4.62 -4.75 -23.00
CA ALA A 107 -5.14 -4.78 -24.36
C ALA A 107 -4.23 -5.58 -25.30
N PHE A 108 -2.92 -5.31 -25.27
CA PHE A 108 -1.96 -6.04 -26.09
C PHE A 108 -1.83 -7.50 -25.64
N GLY A 109 -1.82 -7.76 -24.33
CA GLY A 109 -1.83 -9.10 -23.77
C GLY A 109 -3.04 -9.91 -24.24
N ASN A 110 -4.24 -9.35 -24.18
CA ASN A 110 -5.48 -9.98 -24.65
C ASN A 110 -5.43 -10.25 -26.16
N TYR A 111 -4.96 -9.29 -26.97
CA TYR A 111 -4.82 -9.47 -28.41
C TYR A 111 -3.85 -10.61 -28.75
N MET A 112 -2.67 -10.62 -28.14
CA MET A 112 -1.63 -11.63 -28.38
C MET A 112 -2.07 -13.03 -27.92
N ASN A 113 -2.92 -13.12 -26.89
CA ASN A 113 -3.44 -14.37 -26.36
C ASN A 113 -4.84 -14.74 -26.89
N GLY A 114 -5.41 -14.00 -27.85
CA GLY A 114 -6.80 -14.09 -28.30
C GLY A 114 -7.27 -15.46 -28.81
N GLY A 115 -6.35 -16.37 -29.15
CA GLY A 115 -6.66 -17.76 -29.50
C GLY A 115 -6.86 -18.70 -28.30
N ASN A 116 -6.60 -18.23 -27.08
CA ASN A 116 -6.69 -19.01 -25.85
C ASN A 116 -7.84 -18.50 -24.97
N ARG A 117 -8.86 -19.36 -24.78
CA ARG A 117 -10.10 -19.02 -24.08
C ARG A 117 -9.90 -18.61 -22.61
N THR A 118 -8.77 -18.96 -21.98
CA THR A 118 -8.46 -18.57 -20.59
C THR A 118 -7.49 -17.38 -20.48
N ARG A 119 -6.84 -16.96 -21.57
CA ARG A 119 -5.79 -15.91 -21.54
C ARG A 119 -6.05 -14.72 -22.45
N GLY A 120 -6.91 -14.86 -23.46
CA GLY A 120 -7.18 -13.81 -24.45
C GLY A 120 -8.32 -12.86 -24.12
N GLN A 121 -8.97 -13.03 -22.96
CA GLN A 121 -10.15 -12.26 -22.51
C GLN A 121 -10.05 -11.98 -21.00
N ALA A 122 -8.87 -11.54 -20.54
CA ALA A 122 -8.66 -11.23 -19.13
C ALA A 122 -9.16 -9.81 -18.80
N ASP A 123 -9.70 -9.62 -17.60
CA ASP A 123 -10.08 -8.31 -17.04
C ASP A 123 -8.91 -7.63 -16.30
N GLY A 124 -7.78 -8.33 -16.16
CA GLY A 124 -6.60 -7.86 -15.49
C GLY A 124 -5.45 -8.86 -15.54
N PHE A 125 -4.32 -8.50 -14.95
CA PHE A 125 -3.15 -9.35 -14.84
C PHE A 125 -2.44 -9.10 -13.51
N GLY A 126 -1.70 -10.10 -13.02
CA GLY A 126 -0.83 -9.94 -11.87
C GLY A 126 0.42 -9.11 -12.21
N LEU A 127 0.85 -8.22 -11.31
CA LEU A 127 1.97 -7.29 -11.56
C LEU A 127 3.31 -8.00 -11.82
N GLU A 128 3.44 -9.27 -11.44
CA GLU A 128 4.59 -10.13 -11.71
C GLU A 128 4.85 -10.39 -13.20
N ILE A 129 3.90 -10.04 -14.08
CA ILE A 129 4.09 -10.10 -15.54
C ILE A 129 4.88 -8.92 -16.08
N LEU A 130 4.87 -7.75 -15.40
CA LEU A 130 5.46 -6.52 -15.92
C LEU A 130 6.96 -6.69 -16.24
N PRO A 131 7.78 -7.32 -15.38
CA PRO A 131 9.19 -7.56 -15.70
C PRO A 131 9.40 -8.52 -16.87
N LYS A 132 8.42 -9.39 -17.19
CA LYS A 132 8.50 -10.41 -18.26
C LYS A 132 8.21 -9.83 -19.65
N LEU A 133 7.59 -8.65 -19.72
CA LEU A 133 7.28 -7.99 -20.99
C LEU A 133 8.56 -7.73 -21.82
N LYS A 134 9.71 -7.55 -21.18
CA LYS A 134 11.01 -7.34 -21.85
C LYS A 134 11.48 -8.58 -22.64
N ASP A 135 11.03 -9.76 -22.23
CA ASP A 135 11.44 -11.04 -22.79
C ASP A 135 10.58 -11.43 -24.00
N VAL A 136 9.42 -10.79 -24.16
CA VAL A 136 8.54 -10.93 -25.32
C VAL A 136 9.00 -9.95 -26.40
N LYS A 137 9.44 -10.46 -27.55
CA LYS A 137 10.11 -9.65 -28.57
C LYS A 137 9.51 -9.83 -29.96
N SER A 138 9.80 -8.88 -30.84
CA SER A 138 9.51 -8.96 -32.27
C SER A 138 10.17 -10.18 -32.91
N ARG A 139 9.66 -10.60 -34.08
CA ARG A 139 10.17 -11.76 -34.81
C ARG A 139 11.66 -11.63 -35.17
N ASP A 140 12.13 -10.42 -35.38
CA ASP A 140 13.53 -10.07 -35.66
C ASP A 140 14.35 -9.75 -34.41
N ASN A 141 13.77 -9.94 -33.21
CA ASN A 141 14.41 -9.75 -31.91
C ASN A 141 14.92 -8.33 -31.63
N ARG A 142 14.45 -7.33 -32.41
CA ARG A 142 14.91 -5.92 -32.31
C ARG A 142 14.15 -5.08 -31.29
N ILE A 143 12.86 -5.38 -31.05
CA ILE A 143 11.98 -4.56 -30.21
C ILE A 143 11.27 -5.49 -29.21
N SER A 144 11.30 -5.16 -27.91
CA SER A 144 10.51 -5.86 -26.89
C SER A 144 9.09 -5.31 -26.77
N LEU A 145 8.20 -6.05 -26.12
CA LEU A 145 6.85 -5.61 -25.85
C LEU A 145 6.83 -4.38 -24.93
N VAL A 146 7.79 -4.24 -24.01
CA VAL A 146 7.96 -3.01 -23.21
C VAL A 146 8.29 -1.83 -24.11
N ASP A 147 9.28 -1.98 -25.00
CA ASP A 147 9.71 -0.91 -25.91
C ASP A 147 8.54 -0.44 -26.78
N TYR A 148 7.73 -1.40 -27.25
CA TYR A 148 6.54 -1.13 -28.04
C TYR A 148 5.44 -0.41 -27.25
N VAL A 149 5.11 -0.87 -26.04
CA VAL A 149 4.10 -0.24 -25.16
C VAL A 149 4.48 1.20 -24.83
N VAL A 150 5.74 1.44 -24.46
CA VAL A 150 6.24 2.78 -24.14
C VAL A 150 6.15 3.68 -25.37
N SER A 151 6.65 3.21 -26.52
CA SER A 151 6.60 3.96 -27.78
C SER A 151 5.17 4.31 -28.18
N TYR A 152 4.24 3.35 -28.02
CA TYR A 152 2.83 3.56 -28.30
C TYR A 152 2.21 4.59 -27.35
N TYR A 153 2.47 4.47 -26.05
CA TYR A 153 1.96 5.39 -25.05
C TYR A 153 2.39 6.84 -25.34
N LEU A 154 3.69 7.06 -25.58
CA LEU A 154 4.21 8.40 -25.89
C LEU A 154 3.60 8.98 -27.18
N ARG A 155 3.36 8.17 -28.21
CA ARG A 155 2.75 8.64 -29.46
C ARG A 155 1.25 8.94 -29.34
N ASN A 156 0.52 8.30 -28.42
CA ASN A 156 -0.94 8.32 -28.39
C ASN A 156 -1.55 9.01 -27.17
N PHE A 157 -0.79 9.16 -26.08
CA PHE A 157 -1.27 9.73 -24.82
C PHE A 157 -0.47 10.97 -24.39
N ASP A 158 0.77 11.11 -24.83
CA ASP A 158 1.59 12.29 -24.54
C ASP A 158 1.37 13.37 -25.61
N LYS A 159 0.66 14.44 -25.22
CA LYS A 159 0.26 15.54 -26.10
C LYS A 159 1.45 16.36 -26.63
N ASP A 160 2.56 16.40 -25.90
CA ASP A 160 3.75 17.14 -26.31
C ASP A 160 4.58 16.33 -27.30
N ILE A 161 4.66 15.01 -27.09
CA ILE A 161 5.32 14.11 -28.05
C ILE A 161 4.48 13.88 -29.30
N GLN A 162 3.15 13.88 -29.22
CA GLN A 162 2.26 13.85 -30.40
C GLN A 162 2.58 14.93 -31.42
N LYS A 163 2.84 16.17 -30.96
CA LYS A 163 3.19 17.30 -31.83
C LYS A 163 4.52 17.07 -32.54
N VAL A 164 5.49 16.46 -31.86
CA VAL A 164 6.82 16.16 -32.43
C VAL A 164 6.74 14.98 -33.39
N CYS A 165 6.03 13.89 -33.03
CA CYS A 165 5.87 12.71 -33.88
C CYS A 165 5.07 12.99 -35.17
N ALA A 166 4.12 13.93 -35.16
CA ALA A 166 3.41 14.36 -36.37
C ALA A 166 4.34 14.97 -37.44
N SER A 167 5.57 15.32 -37.08
CA SER A 167 6.59 15.90 -37.96
C SER A 167 7.73 14.94 -38.35
N SER A 168 7.71 13.68 -37.89
CA SER A 168 8.81 12.71 -38.07
C SER A 168 8.40 11.48 -38.89
N SER A 169 9.33 10.88 -39.66
CA SER A 169 9.08 9.70 -40.51
C SER A 169 9.03 8.37 -39.71
N GLU A 170 8.21 7.43 -40.19
CA GLU A 170 7.67 6.31 -39.39
C GLU A 170 8.41 4.95 -39.59
N GLU A 171 9.73 4.97 -39.80
CA GLU A 171 10.44 3.85 -40.45
C GLU A 171 10.88 2.67 -39.56
N HIS A 172 10.44 2.53 -38.30
CA HIS A 172 10.96 1.47 -37.40
C HIS A 172 9.92 0.60 -36.66
N LEU A 173 8.62 0.63 -37.01
CA LEU A 173 7.58 -0.05 -36.20
C LEU A 173 6.89 -1.28 -36.85
N GLN A 174 7.45 -1.80 -37.93
CA GLN A 174 6.73 -2.62 -38.90
C GLN A 174 6.21 -4.02 -38.46
N PRO A 175 6.78 -4.78 -37.50
CA PRO A 175 6.27 -6.13 -37.25
C PRO A 175 4.97 -6.19 -36.43
N PHE A 176 4.68 -5.17 -35.60
CA PHE A 176 3.46 -5.12 -34.78
C PHE A 176 2.41 -4.12 -35.30
N LYS A 177 2.83 -3.12 -36.07
CA LYS A 177 1.99 -2.00 -36.52
C LYS A 177 0.76 -2.45 -37.31
N GLU A 178 0.88 -3.28 -38.33
CA GLU A 178 -0.27 -3.65 -39.18
C GLU A 178 -1.37 -4.40 -38.43
N LYS A 179 -0.99 -5.41 -37.61
CA LYS A 179 -1.93 -6.19 -36.79
C LYS A 179 -2.53 -5.35 -35.66
N MET A 180 -1.74 -4.45 -35.09
CA MET A 180 -2.17 -3.58 -34.01
C MET A 180 -3.05 -2.43 -34.51
N GLU A 181 -2.78 -1.85 -35.68
CA GLU A 181 -3.63 -0.82 -36.29
C GLU A 181 -5.01 -1.37 -36.64
N ALA A 182 -5.09 -2.61 -37.12
CA ALA A 182 -6.37 -3.30 -37.31
C ALA A 182 -7.12 -3.49 -35.98
N PHE A 183 -6.40 -3.87 -34.91
CA PHE A 183 -6.97 -3.99 -33.56
C PHE A 183 -7.43 -2.63 -33.00
N LEU A 184 -6.62 -1.59 -33.11
CA LEU A 184 -6.89 -0.24 -32.61
C LEU A 184 -8.01 0.46 -33.38
N THR A 185 -8.13 0.23 -34.68
CA THR A 185 -9.27 0.69 -35.48
C THR A 185 -10.57 0.04 -34.97
N THR A 186 -10.51 -1.24 -34.62
CA THR A 186 -11.65 -1.98 -34.05
C THR A 186 -11.98 -1.47 -32.63
N ALA A 187 -10.97 -1.27 -31.77
CA ALA A 187 -11.13 -0.80 -30.40
C ALA A 187 -11.55 0.68 -30.31
N GLY A 188 -11.04 1.55 -31.16
CA GLY A 188 -11.45 2.96 -31.26
C GLY A 188 -12.88 3.16 -31.76
N THR A 189 -13.42 2.17 -32.49
CA THR A 189 -14.84 2.15 -32.88
C THR A 189 -15.73 1.72 -31.70
N LEU A 190 -15.22 0.87 -30.80
CA LEU A 190 -15.90 0.46 -29.56
C LEU A 190 -15.87 1.56 -28.49
N ASN A 191 -14.77 2.30 -28.35
CA ASN A 191 -14.67 3.43 -27.41
C ASN A 191 -15.58 4.61 -27.80
N ARG A 192 -15.77 4.87 -29.11
CA ARG A 192 -16.78 5.82 -29.60
C ARG A 192 -18.21 5.37 -29.30
N LYS A 193 -18.49 4.06 -29.35
CA LYS A 193 -19.80 3.51 -28.97
C LYS A 193 -20.04 3.57 -27.46
N HIS A 194 -19.03 3.34 -26.62
CA HIS A 194 -19.15 3.50 -25.16
C HIS A 194 -19.35 4.96 -24.75
N GLY A 195 -18.66 5.92 -25.38
CA GLY A 195 -18.91 7.35 -25.18
C GLY A 195 -20.30 7.80 -25.67
N MET A 196 -20.82 7.21 -26.76
CA MET A 196 -22.20 7.45 -27.20
C MET A 196 -23.26 6.77 -26.34
N LEU A 197 -22.94 5.64 -25.67
CA LEU A 197 -23.83 4.97 -24.72
C LEU A 197 -23.96 5.77 -23.42
N SER A 198 -22.87 6.36 -22.90
CA SER A 198 -22.94 7.26 -21.74
C SER A 198 -23.68 8.57 -22.05
N ASP A 199 -23.59 9.07 -23.30
CA ASP A 199 -24.35 10.25 -23.74
C ASP A 199 -25.83 9.93 -24.04
N ALA A 200 -26.15 8.68 -24.40
CA ALA A 200 -27.53 8.22 -24.61
C ALA A 200 -28.26 7.98 -23.27
N GLU A 201 -27.58 7.46 -22.24
CA GLU A 201 -28.15 7.31 -20.89
C GLU A 201 -28.42 8.67 -20.21
N SER A 202 -27.63 9.70 -20.54
CA SER A 202 -27.80 11.06 -20.00
C SER A 202 -28.93 11.87 -20.67
N ARG A 203 -29.42 11.45 -21.85
CA ARG A 203 -30.52 12.12 -22.59
C ARG A 203 -31.90 11.53 -22.34
N CYS A 204 -32.01 10.36 -21.70
CA CYS A 204 -33.29 9.72 -21.38
C CYS A 204 -33.83 10.07 -19.97
N LEU A 205 -33.25 11.03 -19.26
CA LEU A 205 -33.62 11.37 -17.87
C LEU A 205 -34.22 12.76 -17.67
N PHE A 206 -34.56 13.47 -18.74
CA PHE A 206 -35.37 14.69 -18.65
C PHE A 206 -36.32 14.80 -19.85
N ASP A 207 -37.55 14.34 -19.67
CA ASP A 207 -38.74 15.03 -20.15
C ASP A 207 -39.84 14.83 -19.09
N PRO A 208 -40.63 15.87 -18.78
CA PRO A 208 -41.47 15.97 -17.57
C PRO A 208 -42.67 15.00 -17.53
#